data_AF-A0A3N4KAZ8-F1
#
_entry.id   AF-A0A3N4KAZ8-F1
#
_cell.length_a   1.000
_cell.length_b   1.000
_cell.length_c   1.000
_cell.angle_alpha   90.00
_cell.angle_beta   90.00
_cell.angle_gamma   90.00
#
_symmetry.space_group_name_H-M   'P 1'
#
loop_
_entity.id
_entity.type
_entity.pdbx_description
1 polymer ?
#
loop_
_entity_poly.entity_id
_entity_poly.type
_entity_poly.pdbx_seq_one_letter_code
_entity_poly.pdbx_strand_id
1 'polypeptide(L)'
;MDIHLLLNGVPGAGAEPNAPASSKTTEARYKTYCMIHALRFNAKWTYEAIVQEVKMTPSGVWKICQALATTWKNKTGRLPIINTLIPKLPVQTATINAENRRKTRREIAWMSGINACYKTLPTVFAKKRI
;
A
#
# COMPACT_ATOMS: atom_id res chain seq x y z
N MET A 1 28.37 -24.15 34.53
CA MET A 1 27.87 -24.58 33.21
C MET A 1 26.46 -25.08 33.48
N ASP A 2 25.38 -24.42 33.11
CA ASP A 2 25.06 -23.82 31.82
C ASP A 2 24.28 -22.49 31.94
N ILE A 3 24.50 -21.66 30.93
CA ILE A 3 23.90 -20.35 30.70
C ILE A 3 22.69 -20.56 29.79
N HIS A 4 21.48 -20.23 30.24
CA HIS A 4 20.34 -20.01 29.35
C HIS A 4 19.73 -18.61 29.58
N LEU A 5 20.29 -17.68 28.81
CA LEU A 5 19.61 -16.62 28.04
C LEU A 5 18.46 -15.84 28.70
N LEU A 6 18.84 -14.63 29.12
CA LEU A 6 18.07 -13.40 28.98
C LEU A 6 17.51 -13.24 27.55
N LEU A 7 16.28 -12.72 27.40
CA LEU A 7 16.01 -11.43 26.76
C LEU A 7 14.48 -11.22 26.52
N ASN A 8 13.95 -10.26 27.28
CA ASN A 8 13.08 -9.16 26.87
C ASN A 8 11.73 -9.43 26.19
N GLY A 9 10.69 -8.97 26.88
CA GLY A 9 9.37 -8.72 26.32
C GLY A 9 9.35 -7.56 25.31
N VAL A 10 8.45 -7.70 24.35
CA VAL A 10 7.84 -6.59 23.61
C VAL A 10 6.35 -6.94 23.49
N PRO A 11 5.44 -6.26 24.20
CA PRO A 11 4.03 -6.33 23.86
C PRO A 11 3.86 -5.71 22.48
N GLY A 12 3.46 -6.54 21.52
CA GLY A 12 3.16 -6.11 20.16
C GLY A 12 2.14 -4.98 20.20
N ALA A 13 2.61 -3.80 19.82
CA ALA A 13 1.81 -2.60 19.65
C ALA A 13 0.58 -2.93 18.80
N GLY A 14 -0.59 -2.59 19.33
CA GLY A 14 -1.86 -2.69 18.66
C GLY A 14 -1.76 -2.12 17.25
N ALA A 15 -2.15 -2.95 16.28
CA ALA A 15 -2.36 -2.52 14.92
C ALA A 15 -3.48 -1.49 14.92
N GLU A 16 -3.11 -0.21 14.89
CA GLU A 16 -4.05 0.86 14.58
C GLU A 16 -4.59 0.67 13.16
N PRO A 17 -5.89 0.93 12.96
CA PRO A 17 -6.58 0.64 11.71
C PRO A 17 -6.10 1.56 10.59
N ASN A 18 -5.91 0.97 9.41
CA ASN A 18 -5.78 1.67 8.13
C ASN A 18 -6.97 2.60 7.89
N ALA A 19 -6.90 3.83 8.38
CA ALA A 19 -7.77 4.90 7.92
C ALA A 19 -7.29 5.34 6.53
N PRO A 20 -8.19 5.43 5.52
CA PRO A 20 -7.84 6.08 4.26
C PRO A 20 -7.36 7.49 4.58
N ALA A 21 -6.18 7.89 4.09
CA ALA A 21 -5.66 9.23 4.26
C ALA A 21 -6.75 10.22 3.81
N SER A 22 -7.37 10.89 4.79
CA SER A 22 -8.44 11.86 4.58
C SER A 22 -7.99 12.86 3.53
N SER A 23 -8.78 13.11 2.49
CA SER A 23 -8.45 14.01 1.37
C SER A 23 -7.94 15.38 1.84
N LYS A 24 -8.42 15.85 3.00
CA LYS A 24 -7.97 17.08 3.67
C LYS A 24 -6.50 17.05 4.08
N THR A 25 -5.97 15.89 4.49
CA THR A 25 -4.56 15.73 4.88
C THR A 25 -3.61 15.77 3.69
N THR A 26 -4.06 15.32 2.53
CA THR A 26 -3.29 15.38 1.27
C THR A 26 -3.18 16.82 0.77
N GLU A 27 -4.27 17.58 0.82
CA GLU A 27 -4.29 18.99 0.38
C GLU A 27 -3.44 19.89 1.29
N ALA A 28 -3.57 19.73 2.61
CA ALA A 28 -2.76 20.49 3.58
C ALA A 28 -1.26 20.27 3.36
N ARG A 29 -0.86 19.01 3.15
CA ARG A 29 0.56 18.68 2.91
C ARG A 29 1.06 19.20 1.55
N TYR A 30 0.23 19.18 0.50
CA TYR A 30 0.59 19.78 -0.78
C TYR A 30 0.88 21.28 -0.64
N LYS A 31 0.01 22.02 0.06
CA LYS A 31 0.22 23.45 0.33
C LYS A 31 1.54 23.70 1.07
N THR A 32 1.87 22.88 2.07
CA THR A 32 3.15 22.97 2.79
C THR A 32 4.35 22.73 1.85
N TYR A 33 4.27 21.77 0.93
CA TYR A 33 5.34 21.50 -0.04
C TYR A 33 5.55 22.68 -1.00
N CYS A 34 4.47 23.22 -1.56
CA CYS A 34 4.53 24.41 -2.42
C CYS A 34 5.13 25.60 -1.68
N MET A 35 4.77 25.79 -0.41
CA MET A 35 5.33 26.85 0.44
C MET A 35 6.84 26.68 0.64
N ILE A 36 7.30 25.48 0.99
CA ILE A 36 8.74 25.18 1.13
C ILE A 36 9.50 25.45 -0.19
N HIS A 37 8.93 25.02 -1.32
CA HIS A 37 9.52 25.28 -2.64
C HIS A 37 9.59 26.78 -2.95
N ALA A 38 8.53 27.53 -2.69
CA ALA A 38 8.52 28.98 -2.89
C ALA A 38 9.56 29.69 -2.00
N LEU A 39 9.64 29.31 -0.72
CA LEU A 39 10.62 29.87 0.22
C LEU A 39 12.06 29.58 -0.24
N ARG A 40 12.32 28.36 -0.72
CA ARG A 40 13.66 27.96 -1.14
C ARG A 40 14.08 28.58 -2.48
N PHE A 41 13.24 28.47 -3.50
CA PHE A 41 13.63 28.78 -4.88
C PHE A 41 13.27 30.21 -5.30
N ASN A 42 12.15 30.76 -4.80
CA ASN A 42 11.73 32.12 -5.15
C ASN A 42 12.28 33.15 -4.15
N ALA A 43 12.15 32.88 -2.85
CA ALA A 43 12.61 33.79 -1.80
C ALA A 43 14.07 33.56 -1.37
N LYS A 44 14.72 32.48 -1.84
CA LYS A 44 16.12 32.12 -1.53
C LYS A 44 16.44 31.97 -0.03
N TRP A 45 15.48 31.52 0.76
CA TRP A 45 15.69 31.29 2.20
C TRP A 45 16.69 30.14 2.44
N THR A 46 17.38 30.22 3.59
CA THR A 46 18.25 29.15 4.09
C THR A 46 17.41 27.99 4.62
N TYR A 47 17.98 26.78 4.64
CA TYR A 47 17.28 25.61 5.19
C TYR A 47 16.90 25.79 6.66
N GLU A 48 17.75 26.47 7.44
CA GLU A 48 17.51 26.74 8.86
C GLU A 48 16.29 27.65 9.07
N ALA A 49 16.18 28.73 8.28
CA ALA A 49 15.02 29.62 8.34
C ALA A 49 13.72 28.89 7.96
N ILE A 50 13.76 28.04 6.93
CA ILE A 50 12.61 27.25 6.51
C ILE A 50 12.20 26.23 7.60
N VAL A 51 13.17 25.60 8.26
CA VAL A 51 12.92 24.64 9.36
C VAL A 51 12.21 25.33 10.52
N GLN A 52 12.63 26.54 10.89
CA GLN A 52 12.01 27.32 11.95
C GLN A 52 10.57 27.72 11.60
N GLU A 53 10.35 28.19 10.37
CA GLU A 53 9.03 28.65 9.91
C GLU A 53 8.03 27.50 9.78
N VAL A 54 8.43 26.40 9.12
CA VAL A 54 7.53 25.29 8.79
C VAL A 54 7.42 24.26 9.91
N LYS A 55 8.24 24.39 10.97
CA LYS A 55 8.29 23.47 12.12
C LYS A 55 8.47 22.00 11.70
N MET A 56 9.31 21.78 10.69
CA MET A 56 9.63 20.46 10.15
C MET A 56 11.10 20.11 10.39
N THR A 57 11.42 18.82 10.42
CA THR A 57 12.82 18.38 10.58
C THR A 57 13.68 18.83 9.39
N PRO A 58 14.98 19.13 9.60
CA PRO A 58 15.90 19.48 8.52
C PRO A 58 15.93 18.45 7.39
N SER A 59 15.93 17.16 7.74
CA SER A 59 15.87 16.07 6.75
C SER A 59 14.56 16.06 5.96
N GLY A 60 13.45 16.45 6.58
CA GLY A 60 12.15 16.59 5.92
C GLY A 60 12.18 17.70 4.87
N VAL A 61 12.63 18.90 5.27
CA VAL A 61 12.77 20.04 4.35
C VAL A 61 13.72 19.72 3.21
N TRP A 62 14.87 19.09 3.49
CA TRP A 62 15.84 18.69 2.46
C TRP A 62 15.22 17.73 1.43
N LYS A 63 14.51 16.69 1.89
CA LYS A 63 13.81 15.75 1.00
C LYS A 63 12.75 16.44 0.13
N ILE A 64 12.05 17.42 0.69
CA ILE A 64 11.02 18.18 -0.04
C ILE A 64 11.64 19.06 -1.12
N CYS A 65 12.75 19.75 -0.82
CA CYS A 65 13.46 20.58 -1.79
C CYS A 65 14.06 19.75 -2.93
N GLN A 66 14.47 18.50 -2.67
CA GLN A 66 15.02 17.60 -3.68
C GLN A 66 13.93 16.87 -4.50
N ALA A 67 12.71 16.75 -3.98
CA ALA A 67 11.60 16.12 -4.67
C ALA A 67 10.83 17.13 -5.52
N LEU A 68 10.33 16.71 -6.68
CA LEU A 68 9.36 17.51 -7.43
C LEU A 68 8.07 17.64 -6.61
N ALA A 69 7.52 18.86 -6.53
CA ALA A 69 6.29 19.15 -5.78
C ALA A 69 5.09 18.28 -6.21
N THR A 70 5.12 17.70 -7.42
CA THR A 70 4.05 16.90 -8.02
C THR A 70 4.20 15.39 -7.81
N THR A 71 5.37 14.87 -7.39
CA THR A 71 5.61 13.42 -7.33
C THR A 71 5.14 12.81 -6.02
N TRP A 72 3.83 12.77 -5.81
CA TRP A 72 3.21 11.95 -4.78
C TRP A 72 2.61 10.70 -5.41
N LYS A 73 3.44 9.66 -5.52
CA LYS A 73 2.90 8.32 -5.73
C LYS A 73 2.37 7.85 -4.39
N ASN A 74 1.05 7.66 -4.30
CA ASN A 74 0.47 6.85 -3.22
C ASN A 74 1.29 5.56 -3.17
N LYS A 75 1.75 5.14 -1.97
CA LYS A 75 2.46 3.87 -1.82
C LYS A 75 1.62 2.81 -2.53
N THR A 76 2.11 2.32 -3.66
CA THR A 76 1.42 1.27 -4.41
C THR A 76 1.29 0.14 -3.41
N GLY A 77 0.05 -0.17 -3.01
CA GLY A 77 -0.20 -1.25 -2.08
C GLY A 77 0.46 -2.53 -2.58
N ARG A 78 0.69 -3.48 -1.67
CA ARG A 78 1.25 -4.79 -2.01
C ARG A 78 0.60 -5.30 -3.31
N LEU A 79 1.42 -5.61 -4.30
CA LEU A 79 0.95 -6.10 -5.59
C LEU A 79 -0.04 -7.26 -5.36
N PRO A 80 -1.16 -7.29 -6.09
CA PRO A 80 -2.12 -8.37 -5.94
C PRO A 80 -1.41 -9.70 -6.21
N ILE A 81 -1.63 -10.68 -5.32
CA ILE A 81 -1.03 -12.02 -5.38
C ILE A 81 -1.28 -12.70 -6.73
N ILE A 82 -2.36 -12.32 -7.43
CA ILE A 82 -2.72 -12.85 -8.74
C ILE A 82 -2.72 -11.72 -9.76
N ASN A 83 -1.93 -11.91 -10.81
CA ASN A 83 -1.81 -11.00 -11.92
C ASN A 83 -3.17 -10.88 -12.65
N THR A 84 -3.60 -9.65 -12.90
CA THR A 84 -5.00 -9.30 -13.21
C THR A 84 -5.53 -9.77 -14.57
N LEU A 85 -4.69 -10.40 -15.40
CA LEU A 85 -5.11 -11.05 -16.66
C LEU A 85 -5.80 -12.41 -16.45
N ILE A 86 -5.43 -13.15 -15.41
CA ILE A 86 -5.93 -14.53 -15.14
C ILE A 86 -7.31 -14.61 -14.43
N PRO A 87 -7.80 -13.64 -13.63
CA PRO A 87 -8.98 -13.82 -12.78
C PRO A 87 -10.33 -13.79 -13.50
N LYS A 88 -10.39 -13.55 -14.83
CA LYS A 88 -11.65 -13.75 -15.59
C LYS A 88 -11.93 -15.24 -15.87
N LEU A 89 -10.88 -16.05 -15.96
CA LEU A 89 -10.96 -17.48 -16.29
C LEU A 89 -11.71 -18.32 -15.24
N PRO A 90 -11.49 -18.22 -13.91
CA PRO A 90 -12.08 -19.17 -12.97
C PRO A 90 -13.61 -19.08 -12.87
N VAL A 91 -14.20 -17.88 -12.96
CA VAL A 91 -15.67 -17.73 -12.94
C VAL A 91 -16.29 -18.22 -14.25
N GLN A 92 -15.64 -17.95 -15.39
CA GLN A 92 -16.07 -18.47 -16.68
C GLN A 92 -15.97 -20.00 -16.72
N THR A 93 -14.83 -20.57 -16.34
CA THR A 93 -14.62 -22.02 -16.21
C THR A 93 -15.66 -22.68 -15.30
N ALA A 94 -15.99 -22.05 -14.16
CA ALA A 94 -17.02 -22.53 -13.24
C ALA A 94 -18.43 -22.53 -13.85
N THR A 95 -18.73 -21.61 -14.77
CA THR A 95 -20.09 -21.39 -15.29
C THR A 95 -20.37 -22.07 -16.63
N ILE A 96 -19.32 -22.44 -17.38
CA ILE A 96 -19.38 -23.05 -18.73
C ILE A 96 -20.24 -24.32 -18.78
N ASN A 97 -19.99 -25.31 -17.91
CA ASN A 97 -20.69 -26.61 -17.95
C ASN A 97 -21.29 -26.99 -16.59
N ALA A 98 -22.36 -27.79 -16.60
CA ALA A 98 -22.98 -28.31 -15.37
C ALA A 98 -22.00 -29.14 -14.52
N GLU A 99 -21.08 -29.86 -15.16
CA GLU A 99 -20.01 -30.59 -14.50
C GLU A 99 -19.06 -29.64 -13.74
N ASN A 100 -18.68 -28.51 -14.36
CA ASN A 100 -17.77 -27.55 -13.72
C ASN A 100 -18.41 -26.83 -12.54
N ARG A 101 -19.74 -26.67 -12.52
CA ARG A 101 -20.48 -26.12 -11.37
C ARG A 101 -20.44 -27.01 -10.14
N ARG A 102 -20.20 -28.31 -10.32
CA ARG A 102 -20.06 -29.29 -9.22
C ARG A 102 -18.61 -29.38 -8.71
N LYS A 103 -17.63 -28.86 -9.46
CA LYS A 103 -16.22 -28.86 -9.07
C LYS A 103 -15.95 -27.85 -7.95
N THR A 104 -15.00 -28.18 -7.10
CA THR A 104 -14.54 -27.32 -6.02
C THR A 104 -13.77 -26.11 -6.59
N ARG A 105 -13.72 -25.02 -5.81
CA ARG A 105 -12.96 -23.81 -6.17
C ARG A 105 -11.47 -24.10 -6.44
N ARG A 106 -10.91 -25.12 -5.79
CA ARG A 106 -9.52 -25.55 -5.97
C ARG A 106 -9.30 -26.20 -7.33
N GLU A 107 -10.20 -27.08 -7.74
CA GLU A 107 -10.14 -27.73 -9.05
C GLU A 107 -10.34 -26.72 -10.17
N ILE A 108 -11.27 -25.79 -10.01
CA ILE A 108 -11.51 -24.71 -10.99
C ILE A 108 -10.29 -23.79 -11.09
N ALA A 109 -9.66 -23.46 -9.95
CA ALA A 109 -8.43 -22.67 -9.93
C ALA A 109 -7.27 -23.40 -10.64
N TRP A 110 -7.12 -24.70 -10.41
CA TRP A 110 -6.13 -25.54 -11.09
C TRP A 110 -6.33 -25.57 -12.61
N MET A 111 -7.57 -25.82 -13.06
CA MET A 111 -7.92 -25.79 -14.49
C MET A 111 -7.69 -24.42 -15.14
N SER A 112 -7.73 -23.35 -14.35
CA SER A 112 -7.51 -21.97 -14.81
C SER A 112 -6.05 -21.50 -14.65
N GLY A 113 -5.12 -22.38 -14.28
CA GLY A 113 -3.70 -22.06 -14.09
C GLY A 113 -3.42 -21.17 -12.87
N ILE A 114 -4.34 -21.11 -11.90
CA ILE A 114 -4.19 -20.29 -10.68
C ILE A 114 -3.61 -21.15 -9.56
N ASN A 115 -2.32 -20.93 -9.27
CA ASN A 115 -1.68 -21.49 -8.09
C ASN A 115 -1.84 -20.52 -6.90
N ALA A 116 -2.92 -20.68 -6.13
CA ALA A 116 -3.22 -19.86 -4.97
C ALA A 116 -3.60 -20.71 -3.76
N CYS A 117 -3.24 -20.26 -2.56
CA CYS A 117 -3.59 -20.98 -1.34
C CYS A 117 -5.10 -20.96 -1.08
N TYR A 118 -5.60 -21.97 -0.36
CA TYR A 118 -7.04 -22.13 -0.08
C TYR A 118 -7.68 -20.87 0.54
N LYS A 119 -6.93 -20.13 1.37
CA LYS A 119 -7.39 -18.88 1.99
C LYS A 119 -7.56 -17.72 0.99
N THR A 120 -6.82 -17.72 -0.12
CA THR A 120 -6.88 -16.68 -1.15
C THR A 120 -7.94 -16.97 -2.22
N LEU A 121 -8.36 -18.23 -2.38
CA LEU A 121 -9.35 -18.61 -3.39
C LEU A 121 -10.70 -17.89 -3.20
N PRO A 122 -11.32 -17.83 -2.01
CA PRO A 122 -12.58 -17.11 -1.83
C PRO A 122 -12.50 -15.63 -2.27
N THR A 123 -11.41 -14.93 -1.96
CA THR A 123 -11.21 -13.54 -2.36
C THR A 123 -11.08 -13.38 -3.87
N VAL A 124 -10.47 -14.35 -4.56
CA VAL A 124 -10.34 -14.37 -6.02
C VAL A 124 -11.69 -14.55 -6.70
N PHE A 125 -12.51 -15.49 -6.20
CA PHE A 125 -13.86 -15.71 -6.72
C PHE A 125 -14.83 -14.57 -6.34
N ALA A 126 -14.68 -13.96 -5.16
CA ALA A 126 -15.54 -12.87 -4.68
C ALA A 126 -15.30 -11.55 -5.43
N LYS A 127 -14.05 -11.22 -5.78
CA LYS A 127 -13.72 -10.00 -6.54
C LYS A 127 -14.35 -9.94 -7.94
N LYS A 128 -14.97 -11.04 -8.39
CA LYS A 128 -15.51 -11.22 -9.73
C LYS A 128 -17.00 -11.59 -9.77
N ARG A 129 -17.70 -11.62 -8.63
CA ARG A 129 -19.17 -11.68 -8.63
C ARG A 129 -19.69 -10.34 -9.20
N ILE A 130 -20.23 -10.40 -10.41
CA ILE A 130 -21.12 -9.38 -10.99
C ILE A 130 -22.51 -9.64 -10.39
#